data_AF-W2WW49-F1
#
_entry.id   AF-W2WW49-F1
#
_cell.length_a   1.000
_cell.length_b   1.000
_cell.length_c   1.000
_cell.angle_alpha   90.00
_cell.angle_beta   90.00
_cell.angle_gamma   90.00
#
_symmetry.space_group_name_H-M   'P 1'
#
loop_
_entity.id
_entity.type
_entity.pdbx_description
1 polymer ?
#
loop_
_entity_poly.entity_id
_entity_poly.type
_entity_poly.pdbx_seq_one_letter_code
_entity_poly.pdbx_strand_id
1 'polypeptide(L)'
;MPTEVSRLLVLGTDQDSNAAVISKLRALCCDADAEVSVSDVTLLNLQTKYYQAPVELHVHRVRDNTPEPALQHELHEYEAVMCVANTESFAHMHQLAKRIVDTLPYDVCLLVTSTSSATTKSVKKMETWCQDNGFELVDLDTEKVVSPDSVIDEKQGMERVLEALQCTMWRSMEMNPPKVETAAKSKEEATAMTEKVEKNEDIENQKENKADNDEQGGATDDTKLQALLQALEIAGDGASGEGGEDDIDMAQFSALISEVRNVRDQGQSLTDEQRRERAAEVAMKLWAFLGADDGASDSD
;
A
#
# COMPACT_ATOMS: atom_id res chain seq x y z
N MET A 1 -10.99 -21.43 22.75
CA MET A 1 -11.73 -20.38 22.03
C MET A 1 -11.96 -20.90 20.62
N PRO A 2 -13.17 -20.84 20.05
CA PRO A 2 -13.32 -21.06 18.62
C PRO A 2 -12.44 -20.03 17.91
N THR A 3 -11.55 -20.48 17.02
CA THR A 3 -10.80 -19.60 16.13
C THR A 3 -11.80 -18.86 15.26
N GLU A 4 -11.79 -17.53 15.30
CA GLU A 4 -12.66 -16.73 14.43
C GLU A 4 -12.29 -17.01 12.97
N VAL A 5 -13.30 -17.19 12.12
CA VAL A 5 -13.12 -17.56 10.71
C VAL A 5 -13.28 -16.32 9.85
N SER A 6 -12.28 -16.08 9.00
CA SER A 6 -12.28 -14.99 8.03
C SER A 6 -12.74 -15.47 6.67
N ARG A 7 -13.52 -14.65 5.96
CA ARG A 7 -14.14 -15.07 4.68
C ARG A 7 -14.13 -14.00 3.60
N LEU A 8 -13.72 -14.41 2.41
CA LEU A 8 -13.78 -13.63 1.18
C LEU A 8 -14.88 -14.18 0.27
N LEU A 9 -15.85 -13.34 -0.08
CA LEU A 9 -16.88 -13.68 -1.06
C LEU A 9 -16.32 -13.43 -2.47
N VAL A 10 -16.25 -14.48 -3.29
CA VAL A 10 -15.81 -14.39 -4.69
C VAL A 10 -16.99 -14.63 -5.62
N LEU A 11 -17.38 -13.61 -6.37
CA LEU A 11 -18.45 -13.70 -7.37
C LEU A 11 -17.84 -13.77 -8.76
N GLY A 12 -18.25 -14.73 -9.59
CA GLY A 12 -17.79 -14.76 -10.97
C GLY A 12 -18.72 -15.52 -11.88
N THR A 13 -18.62 -15.31 -13.19
CA THR A 13 -19.56 -15.87 -14.18
C THR A 13 -19.16 -17.23 -14.72
N ASP A 14 -17.85 -17.47 -14.74
CA ASP A 14 -17.24 -18.64 -15.34
C ASP A 14 -16.23 -19.25 -14.37
N GLN A 15 -16.20 -20.59 -14.34
CA GLN A 15 -15.41 -21.34 -13.37
C GLN A 15 -13.92 -21.24 -13.67
N ASP A 16 -13.55 -21.15 -14.94
CA ASP A 16 -12.16 -21.15 -15.39
C ASP A 16 -11.43 -19.86 -15.02
N SER A 17 -12.04 -18.70 -15.25
CA SER A 17 -11.47 -17.39 -14.85
C SER A 17 -11.39 -17.26 -13.34
N ASN A 18 -12.43 -17.71 -12.62
CA ASN A 18 -12.40 -17.76 -11.16
C ASN A 18 -11.22 -18.61 -10.67
N ALA A 19 -11.09 -19.83 -11.20
CA ALA A 19 -10.00 -20.73 -10.85
C ALA A 19 -8.63 -20.15 -11.20
N ALA A 20 -8.50 -19.47 -12.35
CA ALA A 20 -7.26 -18.83 -12.76
C ALA A 20 -6.84 -17.69 -11.82
N VAL A 21 -7.77 -16.79 -11.47
CA VAL A 21 -7.52 -15.69 -10.50
C VAL A 21 -7.15 -16.24 -9.14
N ILE A 22 -7.88 -17.24 -8.64
CA ILE A 22 -7.62 -17.86 -7.33
C ILE A 22 -6.27 -18.58 -7.34
N SER A 23 -5.93 -19.28 -8.42
CA SER A 23 -4.64 -19.96 -8.55
C SER A 23 -3.48 -18.96 -8.54
N LYS A 24 -3.61 -17.84 -9.25
CA LYS A 24 -2.62 -16.75 -9.21
C LYS A 24 -2.51 -16.13 -7.82
N LEU A 25 -3.63 -15.88 -7.15
CA LEU A 25 -3.65 -15.30 -5.81
C LEU A 25 -2.99 -16.23 -4.77
N ARG A 26 -3.27 -17.54 -4.86
CA ARG A 26 -2.62 -18.56 -4.05
C ARG A 26 -1.12 -18.65 -4.30
N ALA A 27 -0.70 -18.61 -5.56
CA ALA A 27 0.71 -18.62 -5.92
C ALA A 27 1.47 -17.39 -5.36
N LEU A 28 0.80 -16.26 -5.18
CA LEU A 28 1.40 -15.09 -4.52
C LEU A 28 1.44 -15.21 -2.98
N CYS A 29 0.60 -16.05 -2.38
CA CYS A 29 0.55 -16.26 -0.93
C CYS A 29 1.40 -17.44 -0.45
N CYS A 30 1.77 -18.37 -1.33
CA CYS A 30 2.51 -19.59 -1.01
C CYS A 30 3.75 -19.76 -1.90
N ASP A 31 4.89 -20.12 -1.31
CA ASP A 31 5.95 -20.84 -2.02
C ASP A 31 5.44 -22.26 -2.34
N ALA A 32 4.95 -22.46 -3.57
CA ALA A 32 4.70 -23.67 -4.37
C ALA A 32 4.19 -25.02 -3.78
N ASP A 33 4.27 -25.31 -2.47
CA ASP A 33 4.17 -26.68 -1.92
C ASP A 33 3.00 -26.92 -0.94
N ALA A 34 1.95 -26.11 -0.98
CA ALA A 34 0.74 -26.42 -0.22
C ALA A 34 -0.12 -27.45 -0.98
N GLU A 35 0.01 -28.72 -0.60
CA GLU A 35 -0.85 -29.82 -1.02
C GLU A 35 -2.34 -29.45 -0.95
N VAL A 36 -3.07 -29.87 -1.97
CA VAL A 36 -4.52 -29.69 -2.13
C VAL A 36 -5.25 -30.30 -0.93
N SER A 37 -5.85 -29.47 -0.08
CA SER A 37 -6.64 -29.96 1.05
C SER A 37 -7.97 -30.57 0.59
N VAL A 38 -8.34 -31.66 1.24
CA VAL A 38 -9.46 -32.58 0.96
C VAL A 38 -10.83 -32.02 1.40
N SER A 39 -11.14 -30.75 1.11
CA SER A 39 -12.44 -30.16 1.46
C SER A 39 -12.84 -29.09 0.44
N ASP A 40 -14.15 -28.94 0.20
CA ASP A 40 -14.77 -28.02 -0.78
C ASP A 40 -14.47 -26.52 -0.55
N VAL A 41 -13.64 -26.18 0.44
CA VAL A 41 -13.31 -24.81 0.85
C VAL A 41 -11.88 -24.47 0.45
N THR A 42 -11.75 -23.40 -0.32
CA THR A 42 -10.45 -22.90 -0.78
C THR A 42 -9.87 -21.97 0.27
N LEU A 43 -8.84 -22.39 1.02
CA LEU A 43 -8.13 -21.51 1.96
C LEU A 43 -7.07 -20.63 1.26
N LEU A 44 -6.91 -19.39 1.71
CA LEU A 44 -5.84 -18.47 1.34
C LEU A 44 -5.14 -17.97 2.60
N ASN A 45 -3.83 -18.21 2.70
CA ASN A 45 -3.04 -17.79 3.85
C ASN A 45 -2.38 -16.45 3.54
N LEU A 46 -3.03 -15.36 3.93
CA LEU A 46 -2.44 -14.03 3.79
C LEU A 46 -1.29 -13.90 4.78
N GLN A 47 -0.12 -13.51 4.29
CA GLN A 47 1.05 -13.24 5.12
C GLN A 47 1.58 -11.84 4.82
N THR A 48 1.74 -11.05 5.87
CA THR A 48 2.41 -9.76 5.82
C THR A 48 3.61 -9.77 6.76
N LYS A 49 4.37 -8.67 6.82
CA LYS A 49 5.40 -8.51 7.87
C LYS A 49 4.80 -8.47 9.28
N TYR A 50 3.52 -8.09 9.42
CA TYR A 50 2.89 -7.83 10.71
C TYR A 50 1.98 -8.95 11.20
N TYR A 51 1.34 -9.68 10.30
CA TYR A 51 0.36 -10.69 10.67
C TYR A 51 0.28 -11.82 9.63
N GLN A 52 -0.35 -12.92 10.03
CA GLN A 52 -0.85 -13.95 9.12
C GLN A 52 -2.34 -14.14 9.35
N ALA A 53 -3.11 -14.40 8.30
CA ALA A 53 -4.54 -14.65 8.40
C ALA A 53 -4.96 -15.77 7.41
N PRO A 54 -5.48 -16.90 7.89
CA PRO A 54 -6.15 -17.88 7.05
C PRO A 54 -7.55 -17.36 6.68
N VAL A 55 -7.83 -17.24 5.39
CA VAL A 55 -9.09 -16.72 4.84
C VAL A 55 -9.75 -17.78 3.96
N GLU A 56 -11.02 -18.08 4.22
CA GLU A 56 -11.82 -18.98 3.38
C GLU A 56 -12.33 -18.24 2.14
N LEU A 57 -12.12 -18.80 0.95
CA LEU A 57 -12.62 -18.26 -0.31
C LEU A 57 -13.89 -19.01 -0.70
N HIS A 58 -15.00 -18.27 -0.74
CA HIS A 58 -16.29 -18.81 -1.16
C HIS A 58 -16.62 -18.32 -2.55
N VAL A 59 -16.41 -19.22 -3.52
CA VAL A 59 -16.61 -18.93 -4.94
C VAL A 59 -18.04 -19.26 -5.34
N HIS A 60 -18.76 -18.25 -5.78
CA HIS A 60 -20.12 -18.39 -6.30
C HIS A 60 -20.15 -18.06 -7.78
N ARG A 61 -20.66 -19.00 -8.58
CA ARG A 61 -20.97 -18.71 -9.97
C ARG A 61 -22.20 -17.81 -10.00
N VAL A 62 -22.18 -16.75 -10.80
CA VAL A 62 -23.30 -15.83 -10.93
C VAL A 62 -23.83 -15.88 -12.36
N ARG A 63 -25.14 -16.09 -12.48
CA ARG A 63 -25.89 -16.00 -13.73
C ARG A 63 -27.11 -15.14 -13.51
N ASP A 64 -27.33 -14.20 -14.42
CA ASP A 64 -28.49 -13.30 -14.40
C ASP A 64 -28.75 -12.69 -13.00
N ASN A 65 -27.67 -12.20 -12.39
CA ASN A 65 -27.62 -11.57 -11.07
C ASN A 65 -28.09 -12.47 -9.92
N THR A 66 -27.94 -13.78 -10.08
CA THR A 66 -28.26 -14.80 -9.08
C THR A 66 -27.06 -15.72 -8.85
N PRO A 67 -26.64 -15.94 -7.58
CA PRO A 67 -25.58 -16.88 -7.27
C PRO A 67 -26.08 -18.33 -7.35
N GLU A 68 -25.30 -19.19 -8.00
CA GLU A 68 -25.52 -20.62 -8.18
C GLU A 68 -24.27 -21.40 -7.70
N PRO A 69 -24.36 -22.19 -6.60
CA PRO A 69 -25.49 -22.28 -5.67
C PRO A 69 -25.68 -21.00 -4.85
N ALA A 70 -26.80 -20.93 -4.11
CA ALA A 70 -27.06 -19.84 -3.16
C ALA A 70 -25.90 -19.66 -2.16
N LEU A 71 -25.77 -18.45 -1.62
CA LEU A 71 -24.73 -18.12 -0.66
C LEU A 71 -24.80 -19.08 0.55
N GLN A 72 -23.66 -19.64 0.91
CA GLN A 72 -23.57 -20.61 2.01
C GLN A 72 -23.64 -19.94 3.39
N HIS A 73 -23.38 -18.64 3.45
CA HIS A 73 -23.28 -17.82 4.65
C HIS A 73 -24.01 -16.49 4.45
N GLU A 74 -24.37 -15.86 5.56
CA GLU A 74 -24.95 -14.52 5.56
C GLU A 74 -23.91 -13.47 5.13
N LEU A 75 -24.38 -12.35 4.57
CA LEU A 75 -23.48 -11.32 4.02
C LEU A 75 -22.50 -10.75 5.08
N HIS A 76 -22.93 -10.64 6.35
CA HIS A 76 -22.11 -10.13 7.45
C HIS A 76 -21.01 -11.10 7.93
N GLU A 77 -21.03 -12.35 7.46
CA GLU A 77 -19.96 -13.30 7.73
C GLU A 77 -18.76 -13.11 6.82
N TYR A 78 -18.90 -12.37 5.73
CA TYR A 78 -17.82 -11.99 4.82
C TYR A 78 -17.21 -10.65 5.25
N GLU A 79 -15.92 -10.47 5.02
CA GLU A 79 -15.20 -9.22 5.33
C GLU A 79 -14.80 -8.45 4.08
N ALA A 80 -14.77 -9.12 2.93
CA ALA A 80 -14.46 -8.52 1.64
C ALA A 80 -15.25 -9.19 0.52
N VAL A 81 -15.42 -8.46 -0.58
CA VAL A 81 -16.09 -8.94 -1.81
C VAL A 81 -15.16 -8.75 -2.99
N MET A 82 -14.97 -9.82 -3.78
CA MET A 82 -14.21 -9.79 -5.02
C MET A 82 -15.08 -10.32 -6.16
N CYS A 83 -15.24 -9.53 -7.21
CA CYS A 83 -15.92 -9.91 -8.44
C CYS A 83 -14.88 -10.23 -9.51
N VAL A 84 -15.03 -11.36 -10.21
CA VAL A 84 -14.17 -11.76 -11.34
C VAL A 84 -15.03 -11.81 -12.59
N ALA A 85 -14.83 -10.84 -13.48
CA ALA A 85 -15.64 -10.72 -14.69
C ALA A 85 -14.82 -10.17 -15.85
N ASN A 86 -15.16 -10.56 -17.07
CA ASN A 86 -14.74 -9.84 -18.27
C ASN A 86 -15.83 -8.84 -18.69
N THR A 87 -15.54 -8.06 -19.73
CA THR A 87 -16.50 -7.04 -20.20
C THR A 87 -17.86 -7.58 -20.65
N GLU A 88 -17.90 -8.81 -21.17
CA GLU A 88 -19.14 -9.45 -21.62
C GLU A 88 -19.92 -10.00 -20.42
N SER A 89 -19.21 -10.61 -19.47
CA SER A 89 -19.80 -11.33 -18.37
C SER A 89 -20.22 -10.42 -17.21
N PHE A 90 -19.64 -9.23 -17.11
CA PHE A 90 -19.96 -8.20 -16.13
C PHE A 90 -21.48 -7.90 -16.05
N ALA A 91 -22.17 -7.91 -17.18
CA ALA A 91 -23.61 -7.67 -17.25
C ALA A 91 -24.43 -8.69 -16.42
N HIS A 92 -23.94 -9.90 -16.24
CA HIS A 92 -24.63 -10.97 -15.52
C HIS A 92 -24.46 -10.91 -14.00
N MET A 93 -23.55 -10.08 -13.47
CA MET A 93 -23.30 -10.05 -12.01
C MET A 93 -23.39 -8.66 -11.38
N HIS A 94 -23.22 -7.57 -12.14
CA HIS A 94 -23.10 -6.23 -11.58
C HIS A 94 -24.29 -5.81 -10.70
N GLN A 95 -25.52 -6.23 -10.99
CA GLN A 95 -26.67 -5.86 -10.15
C GLN A 95 -26.68 -6.64 -8.82
N LEU A 96 -26.19 -7.88 -8.83
CA LEU A 96 -26.01 -8.66 -7.60
C LEU A 96 -24.91 -8.05 -6.74
N ALA A 97 -23.74 -7.75 -7.33
CA ALA A 97 -22.62 -7.12 -6.64
C ALA A 97 -23.05 -5.78 -6.00
N LYS A 98 -23.78 -4.94 -6.76
CA LYS A 98 -24.38 -3.71 -6.23
C LYS A 98 -25.30 -3.98 -5.04
N ARG A 99 -26.24 -4.93 -5.18
CA ARG A 99 -27.19 -5.24 -4.09
C ARG A 99 -26.47 -5.67 -2.81
N ILE A 100 -25.39 -6.43 -2.94
CA ILE A 100 -24.59 -6.90 -1.80
C ILE A 100 -23.98 -5.70 -1.07
N VAL A 101 -23.30 -4.80 -1.79
CA VAL A 101 -22.65 -3.63 -1.16
C VAL A 101 -23.64 -2.57 -0.67
N ASP A 102 -24.81 -2.45 -1.31
CA ASP A 102 -25.92 -1.60 -0.83
C ASP A 102 -26.54 -2.16 0.46
N THR A 103 -26.46 -3.48 0.68
CA THR A 103 -27.00 -4.15 1.88
C THR A 103 -26.03 -4.09 3.04
N LEU A 104 -24.73 -4.29 2.77
CA LEU A 104 -23.67 -4.27 3.77
C LEU A 104 -22.41 -3.62 3.19
N PRO A 105 -21.83 -2.61 3.87
CA PRO A 105 -20.56 -2.05 3.44
C PRO A 105 -19.42 -3.02 3.73
N TYR A 106 -18.45 -3.08 2.82
CA TYR A 106 -17.20 -3.81 2.99
C TYR A 106 -16.04 -2.84 2.80
N ASP A 107 -14.97 -3.04 3.55
CA ASP A 107 -13.77 -2.20 3.43
C ASP A 107 -13.03 -2.44 2.10
N VAL A 108 -13.18 -3.66 1.54
CA VAL A 108 -12.57 -4.06 0.28
C VAL A 108 -13.63 -4.65 -0.66
N CYS A 109 -13.86 -3.94 -1.76
CA CYS A 109 -14.71 -4.33 -2.88
C CYS A 109 -13.91 -4.27 -4.18
N LEU A 110 -13.56 -5.42 -4.77
CA LEU A 110 -12.72 -5.49 -5.96
C LEU A 110 -13.51 -5.98 -7.18
N LEU A 111 -13.28 -5.38 -8.34
CA LEU A 111 -13.68 -5.93 -9.63
C LEU A 111 -12.41 -6.27 -10.43
N VAL A 112 -12.11 -7.55 -10.50
CA VAL A 112 -10.94 -8.11 -11.21
C VAL A 112 -11.35 -8.49 -12.63
N THR A 113 -10.66 -7.93 -13.62
CA THR A 113 -11.00 -8.11 -15.04
C THR A 113 -9.77 -8.29 -15.92
N SER A 114 -9.96 -8.80 -17.14
CA SER A 114 -8.97 -8.85 -18.20
C SER A 114 -9.50 -8.05 -19.38
N THR A 115 -8.82 -6.96 -19.73
CA THR A 115 -9.24 -6.02 -20.78
C THR A 115 -8.59 -6.26 -22.14
N SER A 116 -7.72 -7.26 -22.30
CA SER A 116 -6.98 -7.56 -23.54
C SER A 116 -7.86 -7.62 -24.80
N SER A 117 -9.09 -8.12 -24.68
CA SER A 117 -10.05 -8.25 -25.79
C SER A 117 -11.19 -7.22 -25.75
N ALA A 118 -11.15 -6.29 -24.80
CA ALA A 118 -12.23 -5.36 -24.54
C ALA A 118 -12.21 -4.12 -25.45
N THR A 119 -13.40 -3.57 -25.72
CA THR A 119 -13.50 -2.24 -26.34
C THR A 119 -13.35 -1.14 -25.28
N THR A 120 -12.79 0.01 -25.67
CA THR A 120 -12.63 1.18 -24.77
C THR A 120 -13.95 1.66 -24.16
N LYS A 121 -15.08 1.49 -24.85
CA LYS A 121 -16.41 1.83 -24.32
C LYS A 121 -16.84 0.89 -23.19
N SER A 122 -16.57 -0.41 -23.34
CA SER A 122 -16.92 -1.40 -22.33
C SER A 122 -16.08 -1.22 -21.05
N VAL A 123 -14.78 -0.94 -21.20
CA VAL A 123 -13.89 -0.66 -20.06
C VAL A 123 -14.36 0.59 -19.31
N LYS A 124 -14.62 1.70 -20.00
CA LYS A 124 -15.16 2.92 -19.37
C LYS A 124 -16.47 2.69 -18.63
N LYS A 125 -17.36 1.85 -19.17
CA LYS A 125 -18.61 1.50 -18.48
C LYS A 125 -18.35 0.77 -17.17
N MET A 126 -17.36 -0.14 -17.13
CA MET A 126 -16.97 -0.83 -15.90
C MET A 126 -16.31 0.14 -14.92
N GLU A 127 -15.40 1.00 -15.37
CA GLU A 127 -14.76 2.03 -14.54
C GLU A 127 -15.79 2.95 -13.87
N THR A 128 -16.72 3.51 -14.65
CA THR A 128 -17.79 4.37 -14.12
C THR A 128 -18.63 3.61 -13.11
N TRP A 129 -19.01 2.37 -13.41
CA TRP A 129 -19.79 1.56 -12.48
C TRP A 129 -19.01 1.27 -11.18
N CYS A 130 -17.72 0.98 -11.27
CA CYS A 130 -16.88 0.74 -10.10
C CYS A 130 -16.81 1.98 -9.20
N GLN A 131 -16.56 3.15 -9.79
CA GLN A 131 -16.55 4.43 -9.08
C GLN A 131 -17.89 4.72 -8.40
N ASP A 132 -19.00 4.51 -9.11
CA ASP A 132 -20.35 4.78 -8.60
C ASP A 132 -20.77 3.86 -7.45
N ASN A 133 -20.20 2.64 -7.36
CA ASN A 133 -20.62 1.62 -6.39
C ASN A 133 -19.53 1.27 -5.37
N GLY A 134 -18.43 2.03 -5.33
CA GLY A 134 -17.34 1.83 -4.36
C GLY A 134 -16.51 0.57 -4.61
N PHE A 135 -16.41 0.10 -5.85
CA PHE A 135 -15.50 -0.97 -6.24
C PHE A 135 -14.20 -0.38 -6.77
N GLU A 136 -13.08 -1.04 -6.47
CA GLU A 136 -11.81 -0.83 -7.13
C GLU A 136 -11.72 -1.74 -8.37
N LEU A 137 -11.49 -1.15 -9.55
CA LEU A 137 -11.26 -1.91 -10.77
C LEU A 137 -9.78 -2.32 -10.85
N VAL A 138 -9.53 -3.62 -10.90
CA VAL A 138 -8.18 -4.17 -11.09
C VAL A 138 -8.13 -4.90 -12.42
N ASP A 139 -7.40 -4.33 -13.37
CA ASP A 139 -7.14 -4.95 -14.66
C ASP A 139 -5.89 -5.84 -14.60
N LEU A 140 -6.06 -7.10 -14.99
CA LEU A 140 -5.02 -8.12 -15.00
C LEU A 140 -4.04 -7.99 -16.17
N ASP A 141 -4.43 -7.24 -17.20
CA ASP A 141 -3.66 -7.08 -18.43
C ASP A 141 -2.90 -5.75 -18.50
N THR A 142 -3.04 -4.90 -17.47
CA THR A 142 -2.29 -3.66 -17.38
C THR A 142 -0.80 -3.99 -17.27
N GLU A 143 -0.03 -3.56 -18.27
CA GLU A 143 1.42 -3.62 -18.20
C GLU A 143 1.93 -2.63 -17.17
N LYS A 144 2.93 -3.03 -16.36
CA LYS A 144 3.61 -2.13 -15.42
C LYS A 144 4.30 -1.02 -16.21
N VAL A 145 3.60 0.09 -16.45
CA VAL A 145 4.19 1.29 -17.02
C VAL A 145 5.00 1.95 -15.93
N VAL A 146 6.26 1.56 -15.80
CA VAL A 146 7.22 2.27 -14.94
C VAL A 146 7.49 3.61 -15.62
N SER A 147 6.75 4.63 -15.21
CA SER A 147 7.06 5.98 -15.63
C SER A 147 8.36 6.41 -14.95
N PRO A 148 9.33 7.00 -15.67
CA PRO A 148 10.58 7.45 -15.05
C PRO A 148 10.36 8.53 -13.98
N ASP A 149 9.19 9.18 -13.98
CA ASP A 149 8.80 10.22 -13.04
C ASP A 149 7.99 9.69 -11.84
N SER A 150 7.53 8.43 -11.84
CA SER A 150 6.83 7.89 -10.68
C SER A 150 7.82 7.53 -9.59
N VAL A 151 7.81 8.34 -8.53
CA VAL A 151 8.59 8.14 -7.30
C VAL A 151 8.18 6.87 -6.52
N ILE A 152 7.02 6.29 -6.87
CA ILE A 152 6.40 5.15 -6.18
C ILE A 152 6.05 4.09 -7.22
N ASP A 153 6.48 2.85 -6.96
CA ASP A 153 6.08 1.67 -7.73
C ASP A 153 4.71 1.21 -7.22
N GLU A 154 3.64 1.59 -7.93
CA GLU A 154 2.28 1.16 -7.60
C GLU A 154 2.05 -0.29 -8.04
N LYS A 155 1.54 -1.13 -7.13
CA LYS A 155 1.19 -2.51 -7.49
C LYS A 155 0.00 -2.51 -8.46
N GLN A 156 0.06 -3.38 -9.47
CA GLN A 156 -0.97 -3.54 -10.49
C GLN A 156 -1.37 -5.02 -10.63
N GLY A 157 -2.51 -5.28 -11.27
CA GLY A 157 -3.02 -6.63 -11.50
C GLY A 157 -3.13 -7.46 -10.21
N MET A 158 -2.63 -8.70 -10.23
CA MET A 158 -2.76 -9.62 -9.09
C MET A 158 -2.02 -9.16 -7.83
N GLU A 159 -0.92 -8.42 -7.96
CA GLU A 159 -0.20 -7.87 -6.80
C GLU A 159 -1.04 -6.80 -6.09
N ARG A 160 -1.82 -6.02 -6.84
CA ARG A 160 -2.75 -5.05 -6.28
C ARG A 160 -3.90 -5.72 -5.54
N VAL A 161 -4.47 -6.79 -6.12
CA VAL A 161 -5.49 -7.62 -5.45
C VAL A 161 -4.97 -8.12 -4.11
N LEU A 162 -3.77 -8.71 -4.10
CA LEU A 162 -3.16 -9.22 -2.88
C LEU A 162 -2.95 -8.11 -1.85
N GLU A 163 -2.44 -6.95 -2.26
CA GLU A 163 -2.22 -5.83 -1.36
C GLU A 163 -3.52 -5.34 -0.71
N ALA A 164 -4.59 -5.16 -1.49
CA ALA A 164 -5.89 -4.75 -0.95
C ALA A 164 -6.37 -5.74 0.13
N LEU A 165 -6.24 -7.05 -0.12
CA LEU A 165 -6.58 -8.09 0.85
C LEU A 165 -5.65 -8.09 2.08
N GLN A 166 -4.35 -7.80 1.90
CA GLN A 166 -3.38 -7.66 3.00
C GLN A 166 -3.57 -6.40 3.85
N CYS A 167 -4.32 -5.41 3.35
CA CYS A 167 -4.69 -4.21 4.10
C CYS A 167 -6.00 -4.36 4.88
N THR A 168 -6.70 -5.50 4.73
CA THR A 168 -7.97 -5.76 5.42
C THR A 168 -7.73 -6.24 6.86
N MET A 169 -8.59 -5.80 7.78
CA MET A 169 -8.60 -6.27 9.17
C MET A 169 -9.38 -7.57 9.33
N TRP A 170 -8.71 -8.71 9.08
CA TRP A 170 -9.29 -10.05 9.20
C TRP A 170 -9.48 -10.50 10.67
N ARG A 171 -10.64 -11.08 10.99
CA ARG A 171 -10.96 -11.68 12.31
C ARG A 171 -9.99 -12.79 12.70
N SER A 172 -9.52 -13.55 11.73
CA SER A 172 -8.55 -14.65 11.90
C SER A 172 -7.09 -14.19 11.93
N MET A 173 -6.80 -12.87 11.96
CA MET A 173 -5.42 -12.40 11.94
C MET A 173 -4.67 -12.74 13.23
N GLU A 174 -3.45 -13.24 13.08
CA GLU A 174 -2.51 -13.50 14.16
C GLU A 174 -1.26 -12.65 13.93
N MET A 175 -0.90 -11.80 14.90
CA MET A 175 0.26 -10.92 14.78
C MET A 175 1.55 -11.74 14.78
N ASN A 176 2.43 -11.45 13.83
CA ASN A 176 3.78 -11.97 13.81
C ASN A 176 4.56 -11.42 15.02
N PRO A 177 5.48 -12.23 15.59
CA PRO A 177 6.40 -11.70 16.58
C PRO A 177 7.26 -10.59 15.96
N PRO A 178 7.62 -9.54 16.71
CA PRO A 178 8.54 -8.52 16.23
C PRO A 178 9.84 -9.19 15.80
N LYS A 179 10.23 -8.97 14.54
CA LYS A 179 11.45 -9.52 13.96
C LYS A 179 12.62 -8.77 14.61
N VAL A 180 13.16 -9.29 15.70
CA VAL A 180 14.40 -8.78 16.30
C VAL A 180 15.50 -9.00 15.27
N GLU A 181 15.95 -7.94 14.61
CA GLU A 181 17.08 -8.00 13.69
C GLU A 181 18.35 -8.29 14.51
N THR A 182 18.65 -9.57 14.70
CA THR A 182 19.95 -10.00 15.22
C THR A 182 21.00 -9.76 14.14
N ALA A 183 21.62 -8.58 14.21
CA ALA A 183 22.93 -8.33 13.65
C ALA A 183 23.98 -9.20 14.39
N ALA A 184 24.06 -10.48 14.04
CA ALA A 184 25.17 -11.34 14.41
C ALA A 184 25.36 -12.40 13.31
N LYS A 185 26.40 -12.20 12.48
CA LYS A 185 26.85 -13.19 11.50
C LYS A 185 27.55 -14.36 12.20
N SER A 186 27.35 -15.54 11.58
CA SER A 186 28.25 -16.68 11.41
C SER A 186 28.08 -17.92 12.31
N LYS A 187 27.75 -19.02 11.61
CA LYS A 187 28.15 -20.44 11.79
C LYS A 187 27.98 -21.08 13.17
N GLU A 188 27.05 -22.03 13.28
CA GLU A 188 27.36 -23.47 13.28
C GLU A 188 26.07 -24.32 13.32
N GLU A 189 26.10 -25.45 12.62
CA GLU A 189 25.03 -26.43 12.48
C GLU A 189 24.98 -27.42 13.67
N ALA A 190 23.76 -27.87 13.97
CA ALA A 190 23.36 -29.12 14.66
C ALA A 190 23.76 -29.25 16.16
N THR A 191 22.91 -29.71 17.10
CA THR A 191 21.99 -30.86 17.08
C THR A 191 20.98 -30.81 18.25
N ALA A 192 19.75 -31.25 17.97
CA ALA A 192 18.83 -32.09 18.78
C ALA A 192 18.41 -31.76 20.25
N MET A 193 17.09 -31.52 20.39
CA MET A 193 16.11 -32.02 21.39
C MET A 193 16.59 -32.46 22.80
N THR A 194 15.99 -31.95 23.88
CA THR A 194 14.79 -32.52 24.58
C THR A 194 14.46 -31.73 25.87
N GLU A 195 13.15 -31.69 26.16
CA GLU A 195 12.31 -31.12 27.22
C GLU A 195 12.73 -30.99 28.71
N LYS A 196 12.23 -29.86 29.29
CA LYS A 196 11.48 -29.65 30.57
C LYS A 196 12.16 -29.88 31.95
N VAL A 197 12.13 -28.85 32.81
CA VAL A 197 11.22 -28.65 33.99
C VAL A 197 11.82 -27.62 35.00
N GLU A 198 11.06 -26.54 35.20
CA GLU A 198 10.78 -25.69 36.38
C GLU A 198 11.75 -25.45 37.58
N LYS A 199 11.91 -24.13 37.85
CA LYS A 199 11.63 -23.36 39.09
C LYS A 199 12.70 -23.06 40.17
N ASN A 200 12.62 -21.78 40.57
CA ASN A 200 13.02 -21.06 41.81
C ASN A 200 14.51 -20.67 41.95
N GLU A 201 14.92 -19.50 42.47
CA GLU A 201 14.27 -18.29 43.03
C GLU A 201 15.35 -17.17 43.10
N ASP A 202 14.89 -15.91 43.04
CA ASP A 202 15.43 -14.67 43.65
C ASP A 202 16.93 -14.37 43.72
N ILE A 203 17.37 -13.29 43.02
CA ILE A 203 18.31 -12.29 43.57
C ILE A 203 17.98 -10.88 43.02
N GLU A 204 17.50 -10.00 43.89
CA GLU A 204 17.53 -8.54 43.73
C GLU A 204 18.96 -8.01 43.90
N ASN A 205 19.43 -7.12 43.01
CA ASN A 205 20.09 -5.87 43.40
C ASN A 205 20.52 -4.97 42.21
N GLN A 206 19.94 -3.77 42.23
CA GLN A 206 20.58 -2.44 42.08
C GLN A 206 21.25 -1.96 40.77
N LYS A 207 20.73 -0.78 40.33
CA LYS A 207 21.40 0.40 39.73
C LYS A 207 21.87 0.24 38.27
N GLU A 208 21.71 1.19 37.34
CA GLU A 208 21.45 2.63 37.35
C GLU A 208 21.20 3.12 35.88
N ASN A 209 20.40 4.18 35.70
CA ASN A 209 20.51 5.27 34.71
C ASN A 209 20.27 5.11 33.17
N LYS A 210 19.59 6.18 32.66
CA LYS A 210 19.53 6.80 31.31
C LYS A 210 18.35 6.39 30.42
N ALA A 211 17.34 7.25 30.26
CA ALA A 211 17.30 8.47 29.42
C ALA A 211 17.28 8.09 27.92
N ASP A 212 16.05 8.08 27.38
CA ASP A 212 15.74 8.05 25.96
C ASP A 212 16.58 9.06 25.19
N ASN A 213 17.33 8.57 24.20
CA ASN A 213 17.77 9.38 23.07
C ASN A 213 17.94 8.45 21.87
N ASP A 214 16.86 8.23 21.16
CA ASP A 214 16.84 7.47 19.90
C ASP A 214 17.21 8.44 18.76
N GLU A 215 18.51 8.67 18.57
CA GLU A 215 19.08 9.27 17.36
C GLU A 215 19.71 8.18 16.51
N GLN A 216 18.98 7.62 15.53
CA GLN A 216 19.63 7.12 14.32
C GLN A 216 18.68 6.95 13.13
N GLY A 217 18.68 7.94 12.22
CA GLY A 217 17.95 7.84 10.95
C GLY A 217 18.11 9.03 9.99
N GLY A 218 19.28 9.69 9.95
CA GLY A 218 19.46 10.91 9.13
C GLY A 218 20.37 10.79 7.90
N ALA A 219 21.13 9.69 7.73
CA ALA A 219 22.27 9.74 6.80
C ALA A 219 21.90 9.51 5.31
N THR A 220 20.76 8.89 5.00
CA THR A 220 20.43 8.48 3.61
C THR A 220 19.58 9.47 2.84
N ASP A 221 18.76 10.29 3.52
CA ASP A 221 17.92 11.30 2.87
C ASP A 221 18.69 12.60 2.59
N ASP A 222 19.65 12.95 3.44
CA ASP A 222 20.50 14.13 3.23
C ASP A 222 21.35 14.01 1.96
N THR A 223 21.83 12.80 1.62
CA THR A 223 22.62 12.56 0.41
C THR A 223 21.78 12.67 -0.87
N LYS A 224 20.51 12.25 -0.81
CA LYS A 224 19.57 12.36 -1.94
C LYS A 224 19.11 13.80 -2.15
N LEU A 225 18.79 14.50 -1.07
CA LEU A 225 18.44 15.92 -1.10
C LEU A 225 19.62 16.77 -1.61
N GLN A 226 20.85 16.42 -1.21
CA GLN A 226 22.07 17.06 -1.69
C GLN A 226 22.29 16.81 -3.20
N ALA A 227 22.02 15.61 -3.70
CA ALA A 227 22.11 15.30 -5.12
C ALA A 227 21.07 16.08 -5.95
N LEU A 228 19.84 16.25 -5.42
CA LEU A 228 18.79 17.04 -6.08
C LEU A 228 19.13 18.53 -6.11
N LEU A 229 19.58 19.11 -5.00
CA LEU A 229 20.01 20.51 -4.95
C LEU A 229 21.20 20.79 -5.88
N GLN A 230 22.15 19.85 -5.97
CA GLN A 230 23.29 19.96 -6.87
C GLN A 230 22.88 19.84 -8.35
N ALA A 231 21.88 19.01 -8.67
CA ALA A 231 21.35 18.88 -10.03
C ALA A 231 20.61 20.15 -10.48
N LEU A 232 19.86 20.80 -9.58
CA LEU A 232 19.20 22.09 -9.83
C LEU A 232 20.20 23.23 -10.05
N GLU A 233 21.32 23.24 -9.33
CA GLU A 233 22.40 24.23 -9.48
C GLU A 233 23.11 24.08 -10.84
N ILE A 234 23.31 22.85 -11.31
CA ILE A 234 23.90 22.55 -12.64
C ILE A 234 22.94 22.95 -13.77
N ALA A 235 21.63 22.81 -13.58
CA ALA A 235 20.63 23.22 -14.56
C ALA A 235 20.51 24.75 -14.69
N GLY A 236 20.82 25.50 -13.63
CA GLY A 236 20.77 26.96 -13.60
C GLY A 236 21.89 27.68 -14.36
N ASP A 237 23.02 27.01 -14.63
CA ASP A 237 24.20 27.61 -15.28
C ASP A 237 24.25 27.32 -16.81
N GLY A 238 23.21 26.67 -17.35
CA GLY A 238 23.21 26.12 -18.72
C GLY A 238 22.14 26.62 -19.68
N ALA A 239 21.20 27.48 -19.26
CA ALA A 239 20.07 27.90 -20.11
C ALA A 239 20.03 29.42 -20.32
N SER A 240 20.92 29.92 -21.19
CA SER A 240 20.58 31.10 -22.00
C SER A 240 19.63 30.64 -23.10
N GLY A 241 18.32 30.80 -22.88
CA GLY A 241 17.28 30.45 -23.84
C GLY A 241 16.03 31.27 -23.59
N GLU A 242 15.74 32.16 -24.53
CA GLU A 242 14.63 33.14 -24.54
C GLU A 242 13.25 32.55 -24.22
N GLY A 243 12.48 33.23 -23.36
CA GLY A 243 11.02 33.06 -23.34
C GLY A 243 10.31 33.47 -22.04
N GLY A 244 9.75 34.68 -22.02
CA GLY A 244 8.52 34.99 -21.27
C GLY A 244 8.71 35.78 -19.98
N GLU A 245 7.97 36.89 -19.89
CA GLU A 245 7.84 37.82 -18.77
C GLU A 245 7.40 37.11 -17.48
N ASP A 246 8.36 36.85 -16.60
CA ASP A 246 8.24 36.91 -15.13
C ASP A 246 9.68 36.82 -14.60
N ASP A 247 10.33 37.99 -14.50
CA ASP A 247 11.72 38.12 -14.07
C ASP A 247 11.80 37.83 -12.56
N ILE A 248 11.65 36.56 -12.19
CA ILE A 248 12.03 36.07 -10.87
C ILE A 248 13.55 36.27 -10.81
N ASP A 249 14.00 37.31 -10.09
CA ASP A 249 15.41 37.66 -9.93
C ASP A 249 16.21 36.41 -9.54
N MET A 250 16.81 35.74 -10.51
CA MET A 250 17.52 34.47 -10.31
C MET A 250 18.73 34.64 -9.37
N ALA A 251 19.22 35.88 -9.26
CA ALA A 251 20.20 36.30 -8.27
C ALA A 251 19.67 36.27 -6.82
N GLN A 252 18.40 36.59 -6.60
CA GLN A 252 17.76 36.50 -5.28
C GLN A 252 17.40 35.05 -4.93
N PHE A 253 16.96 34.26 -5.91
CA PHE A 253 16.69 32.84 -5.72
C PHE A 253 17.96 32.02 -5.41
N SER A 254 19.08 32.33 -6.09
CA SER A 254 20.38 31.72 -5.78
C SER A 254 20.93 32.15 -4.41
N ALA A 255 20.67 33.38 -3.97
CA ALA A 255 21.00 33.83 -2.61
C ALA A 255 20.23 33.02 -1.55
N LEU A 256 18.94 32.71 -1.79
CA LEU A 256 18.12 31.85 -0.94
C LEU A 256 18.64 30.41 -0.89
N ILE A 257 19.03 29.82 -2.03
CA ILE A 257 19.64 28.47 -2.05
C ILE A 257 20.97 28.44 -1.26
N SER A 258 21.76 29.51 -1.36
CA SER A 258 22.98 29.65 -0.56
C SER A 258 22.68 29.76 0.94
N GLU A 259 21.60 30.46 1.32
CA GLU A 259 21.13 30.58 2.70
C GLU A 259 20.63 29.22 3.26
N VAL A 260 19.89 28.45 2.47
CA VAL A 260 19.44 27.09 2.82
C VAL A 260 20.63 26.15 3.06
N ARG A 261 21.68 26.25 2.24
CA ARG A 261 22.90 25.48 2.42
C ARG A 261 23.64 25.86 3.70
N ASN A 262 23.71 27.15 4.02
CA ASN A 262 24.33 27.63 5.26
C ASN A 262 23.56 27.20 6.51
N VAL A 263 22.22 27.18 6.45
CA VAL A 263 21.36 26.68 7.53
C VAL A 263 21.54 25.17 7.72
N ARG A 264 21.65 24.41 6.64
CA ARG A 264 21.90 22.95 6.69
C ARG A 264 23.28 22.62 7.22
N ASP A 265 24.33 23.31 6.76
CA ASP A 265 25.70 23.07 7.19
C ASP A 265 25.91 23.45 8.67
N GLN A 266 25.09 24.35 9.22
CA GLN A 266 25.03 24.65 10.67
C GLN A 266 24.09 23.72 11.46
N GLY A 267 23.14 23.09 10.79
CA GLY A 267 22.09 22.24 11.37
C GLY A 267 22.59 20.97 12.06
N GLN A 268 23.80 20.50 11.74
CA GLN A 268 24.45 19.40 12.47
C GLN A 268 24.81 19.76 13.93
N SER A 269 24.75 21.04 14.30
CA SER A 269 25.05 21.53 15.65
C SER A 269 23.83 22.06 16.42
N LEU A 270 22.63 22.03 15.81
CA LEU A 270 21.41 22.63 16.37
C LEU A 270 20.47 21.57 16.94
N THR A 271 19.79 21.90 18.04
CA THR A 271 18.77 21.04 18.64
C THR A 271 17.57 20.90 17.69
N ASP A 272 16.82 19.81 17.83
CA ASP A 272 15.68 19.48 16.94
C ASP A 272 14.65 20.62 16.84
N GLU A 273 14.37 21.28 17.96
CA GLU A 273 13.49 22.46 18.04
C GLU A 273 13.99 23.62 17.14
N GLN A 274 15.29 23.90 17.18
CA GLN A 274 15.89 24.97 16.38
C GLN A 274 15.96 24.61 14.89
N ARG A 275 16.13 23.33 14.55
CA ARG A 275 16.08 22.85 13.16
C ARG A 275 14.67 23.02 12.58
N ARG A 276 13.64 22.68 13.36
CA ARG A 276 12.24 22.83 12.97
C ARG A 276 11.85 24.29 12.74
N GLU A 277 12.25 25.19 13.65
CA GLU A 277 11.94 26.62 13.53
C GLU A 277 12.61 27.26 12.30
N ARG A 278 13.89 26.93 12.05
CA ARG A 278 14.63 27.41 10.88
C ARG A 278 14.07 26.88 9.56
N ALA A 279 13.66 25.61 9.53
CA ALA A 279 13.01 25.04 8.35
C ALA A 279 11.66 25.73 8.05
N ALA A 280 10.89 26.05 9.09
CA ALA A 280 9.64 26.81 8.95
C ALA A 280 9.88 28.23 8.41
N GLU A 281 10.93 28.92 8.87
CA GLU A 281 11.29 30.25 8.38
C GLU A 281 11.66 30.23 6.88
N VAL A 282 12.48 29.26 6.48
CA VAL A 282 12.88 29.06 5.08
C VAL A 282 11.66 28.73 4.21
N ALA A 283 10.77 27.85 4.68
CA ALA A 283 9.56 27.48 3.96
C ALA A 283 8.61 28.67 3.78
N MET A 284 8.45 29.51 4.80
CA MET A 284 7.64 30.74 4.73
C MET A 284 8.22 31.75 3.74
N LYS A 285 9.55 31.94 3.73
CA LYS A 285 10.23 32.81 2.74
C LYS A 285 10.07 32.28 1.32
N LEU A 286 10.20 30.96 1.12
CA LEU A 286 10.03 30.32 -0.17
C LEU A 286 8.57 30.41 -0.66
N TRP A 287 7.59 30.25 0.23
CA TRP A 287 6.18 30.38 -0.10
C TRP A 287 5.80 31.82 -0.45
N ALA A 288 6.29 32.81 0.30
CA ALA A 288 6.07 34.22 -0.03
C ALA A 288 6.73 34.62 -1.37
N PHE A 289 7.83 33.98 -1.75
CA PHE A 289 8.53 34.23 -3.01
C PHE A 289 7.89 33.51 -4.21
N LEU A 290 7.37 32.29 -4.01
CA LEU A 290 6.60 31.53 -5.01
C LEU A 290 5.13 32.01 -5.11
N GLY A 291 4.71 32.91 -4.22
CA GLY A 291 3.33 33.37 -4.08
C GLY A 291 3.24 34.84 -3.67
N ALA A 292 3.52 35.73 -4.62
CA ALA A 292 3.02 37.10 -4.67
C ALA A 292 2.90 37.45 -6.16
N ASP A 293 1.73 37.74 -6.72
CA ASP A 293 0.83 38.81 -6.30
C ASP A 293 -0.62 38.45 -6.67
N ASP A 294 -1.48 38.21 -5.67
CA ASP A 294 -2.93 38.27 -5.87
C ASP A 294 -3.54 39.08 -4.70
N GLY A 295 -3.44 40.41 -4.84
CA GLY A 295 -4.57 41.30 -4.60
C GLY A 295 -5.15 41.32 -3.19
N ALA A 296 -4.36 41.76 -2.21
CA ALA A 296 -4.93 42.43 -1.03
C ALA A 296 -5.39 43.85 -1.40
N SER A 297 -6.45 43.97 -2.21
CA SER A 297 -7.22 45.21 -2.33
C SER A 297 -8.18 45.31 -1.14
N ASP A 298 -7.68 45.89 -0.06
CA ASP A 298 -8.55 46.58 0.89
C ASP A 298 -9.06 47.85 0.19
N SER A 299 -10.37 48.03 0.11
CA SER A 299 -10.98 49.29 -0.27
C SER A 299 -12.28 49.47 0.49
N ASP A 300 -12.29 50.52 1.30
CA ASP A 300 -13.42 51.19 1.97
C ASP A 300 -14.69 51.28 1.10
#